data_AF-Q4SYZ2-F1
#
_entry.id   AF-Q4SYZ2-F1
#
_cell.length_a   1.000
_cell.length_b   1.000
_cell.length_c   1.000
_cell.angle_alpha   90.00
_cell.angle_beta   90.00
_cell.angle_gamma   90.00
#
_symmetry.space_group_name_H-M   'P 1'
#
loop_
_entity.id
_entity.type
_entity.pdbx_description
1 polymer ?
#
loop_
_entity_poly.entity_id
_entity_poly.type
_entity_poly.pdbx_seq_one_letter_code
_entity_poly.pdbx_strand_id
1 'polypeptide(L)' 'MGWGNNEIGSMQVQSGSWVCYQFPGYRGYQYIMECDRHGGEYKHYREWGSHAQSFQVQSLRRIQE' A
#
# COMPACT_ATOMS: atom_id res chain seq x y z
N MET A 1 2.05 10.99 -8.11
CA MET A 1 3.27 11.02 -7.26
C MET A 1 4.45 11.13 -8.20
N GLY A 2 5.46 11.94 -7.87
CA GLY A 2 6.67 12.12 -8.68
C GLY A 2 7.71 11.00 -8.51
N TRP A 3 7.28 9.78 -8.16
CA TRP A 3 8.19 8.63 -8.00
C TRP A 3 8.47 8.06 -9.39
N GLY A 4 9.75 7.86 -9.71
CA GLY A 4 10.18 7.38 -11.03
C GLY A 4 9.99 5.88 -11.27
N ASN A 5 9.67 5.11 -10.22
CA ASN A 5 9.38 3.69 -10.28
C ASN A 5 7.93 3.44 -9.84
N ASN A 6 7.29 2.43 -10.44
CA ASN A 6 5.95 1.95 -10.11
C ASN A 6 5.93 0.90 -8.98
N GLU A 7 7.09 0.56 -8.42
CA GLU A 7 7.25 -0.44 -7.38
C GLU A 7 7.59 0.19 -6.03
N ILE A 8 7.01 -0.37 -4.97
CA ILE A 8 7.31 -0.04 -3.57
C ILE A 8 7.81 -1.31 -2.89
N GLY A 9 9.04 -1.33 -2.40
CA GLY A 9 9.60 -2.51 -1.74
C GLY A 9 9.02 -2.79 -0.35
N SER A 10 8.78 -1.73 0.43
CA SER A 10 8.26 -1.79 1.79
C SER A 10 7.48 -0.52 2.16
N MET A 11 6.65 -0.61 3.19
CA MET A 11 5.86 0.53 3.70
C MET A 11 5.88 0.56 5.23
N GLN A 12 5.83 1.78 5.77
CA GLN A 12 5.65 2.04 7.19
C GLN A 12 4.45 2.97 7.39
N VAL A 13 3.39 2.48 8.00
CA VAL A 13 2.19 3.26 8.32
C VAL A 13 2.29 3.80 9.73
N GLN A 14 2.66 5.08 9.85
CA GLN A 14 2.82 5.73 11.16
C GLN A 14 1.48 6.02 11.87
N SER A 15 0.39 6.23 11.11
CA SER A 15 -0.92 6.56 11.67
C SER A 15 -2.06 6.33 10.67
N GLY A 16 -3.20 5.89 11.21
CA GLY A 16 -4.45 5.65 10.49
C GLY A 16 -4.36 4.48 9.52
N SER A 17 -5.29 4.47 8.57
CA SER A 17 -5.40 3.42 7.56
C SER A 17 -5.34 4.01 6.15
N TRP A 18 -4.70 3.27 5.26
CA TRP A 18 -4.46 3.65 3.88
C TRP A 18 -4.87 2.54 2.92
N VAL A 19 -5.28 2.92 1.72
CA VAL A 19 -5.44 1.98 0.61
C VAL A 19 -4.42 2.32 -0.46
N CYS A 20 -3.58 1.35 -0.80
CA CYS A 20 -2.65 1.38 -1.91
C CYS A 20 -3.27 0.70 -3.14
N TYR A 21 -2.94 1.20 -4.32
CA TYR A 21 -3.52 0.75 -5.59
C TYR A 21 -2.42 0.47 -6.62
N GLN A 22 -2.60 -0.61 -7.38
CA GLN A 22 -1.67 -1.03 -8.42
C GLN A 22 -1.44 0.03 -9.51
N PHE A 23 -2.50 0.77 -9.89
CA PHE A 23 -2.47 1.74 -10.98
C PHE A 23 -2.75 3.18 -10.52
N PRO A 24 -2.41 4.19 -11.34
CA PRO A 24 -2.80 5.57 -11.08
C PRO A 24 -4.33 5.74 -11.09
N GLY A 25 -4.81 6.68 -10.27
CA GLY A 25 -6.23 7.02 -10.16
C GLY A 25 -7.05 5.99 -9.40
N TYR A 26 -6.46 5.33 -8.38
CA TYR A 26 -7.15 4.40 -7.49
C TYR A 26 -7.75 3.17 -8.20
N ARG A 27 -7.00 2.59 -9.14
CA ARG A 27 -7.43 1.46 -9.96
C ARG A 27 -6.57 0.21 -9.76
N GLY A 28 -7.13 -0.94 -10.15
CA GLY A 28 -6.48 -2.25 -10.03
C GLY A 28 -6.67 -2.86 -8.65
N TYR A 29 -5.76 -3.77 -8.28
CA TYR A 29 -5.75 -4.38 -6.96
C TYR A 29 -5.59 -3.34 -5.85
N GLN A 30 -6.23 -3.62 -4.71
CA GLN A 30 -6.26 -2.75 -3.54
C GLN A 30 -5.59 -3.45 -2.36
N TYR A 31 -4.78 -2.69 -1.63
CA TYR A 31 -4.06 -3.19 -0.46
C TYR A 31 -4.32 -2.27 0.72
N ILE A 32 -4.92 -2.81 1.78
CA ILE A 32 -5.22 -2.05 3.00
C ILE A 32 -4.00 -2.14 3.90
N MET A 33 -3.50 -0.98 4.33
CA MET A 33 -2.40 -0.89 5.28
C MET A 33 -2.83 -0.04 6.47
N GLU A 34 -2.75 -0.65 7.65
CA GLU A 34 -3.20 -0.08 8.91
C GLU A 34 -1.99 0.05 9.85
N CYS A 35 -1.97 1.10 10.66
CA CYS A 35 -0.88 1.36 11.60
C CYS A 35 -0.83 0.36 12.77
N ASP A 36 -1.96 -0.22 13.14
CA ASP A 36 -2.07 -1.20 14.24
C ASP A 36 -1.65 -2.62 13.81
N ARG A 37 -1.84 -2.96 12.54
CA ARG A 37 -1.42 -4.23 11.96
C ARG A 37 0.09 -4.27 11.71
N HIS A 38 0.76 -5.31 12.20
CA HIS A 38 2.22 -5.49 12.13
C HIS A 38 3.02 -4.30 12.72
N GLY A 39 2.42 -3.50 13.60
CA GLY A 39 3.03 -2.24 14.07
C GLY A 39 3.23 -1.21 12.96
N GLY A 40 2.45 -1.31 11.88
CA GLY A 40 2.56 -0.48 10.69
C GLY A 40 3.71 -0.86 9.76
N GLU A 41 4.51 -1.89 10.07
CA GLU A 41 5.63 -2.32 9.23
C GLU A 41 5.20 -3.38 8.21
N TYR A 42 5.39 -3.09 6.93
CA TYR A 42 5.13 -4.01 5.81
C TYR A 42 6.40 -4.16 4.97
N LYS A 43 7.18 -5.22 5.21
CA LYS A 43 8.55 -5.37 4.66
C LYS A 43 8.59 -5.96 3.25
N HIS A 44 7.51 -6.59 2.83
CA HIS A 44 7.40 -7.25 1.53
C HIS A 44 5.94 -7.23 1.02
N TYR A 45 5.72 -7.31 -0.30
CA TYR A 45 4.35 -7.25 -0.87
C TYR A 45 3.42 -8.33 -0.30
N ARG A 46 3.98 -9.47 0.13
CA ARG A 46 3.22 -10.59 0.74
C ARG A 46 2.53 -10.21 2.05
N GLU A 47 2.98 -9.13 2.70
CA GLU A 47 2.40 -8.63 3.94
C GLU A 47 1.25 -7.64 3.68
N TRP A 48 1.12 -7.11 2.46
CA TRP A 48 0.09 -6.14 2.07
C TRP A 48 -1.33 -6.75 2.00
N GLY A 49 -1.41 -8.08 1.96
CA GLY A 49 -2.65 -8.84 1.88
C GLY A 49 -2.47 -10.16 1.12
N SER A 50 -3.39 -11.11 1.33
CA SER A 50 -3.33 -12.46 0.72
C SER A 50 -3.32 -12.45 -0.81
N HIS A 51 -3.88 -11.42 -1.43
CA HIS A 51 -3.98 -11.26 -2.88
C HIS A 51 -2.91 -10.34 -3.48
N ALA A 52 -1.95 -9.87 -2.68
CA ALA A 52 -0.84 -9.08 -3.20
C ALA A 52 0.11 -9.99 -4.01
N GLN A 53 0.28 -9.66 -5.29
CA GLN A 53 1.02 -10.48 -6.26
C GLN A 53 2.34 -9.84 -6.71
N SER A 54 2.53 -8.55 -6.49
CA SER A 54 3.72 -7.82 -6.91
C SER A 54 3.96 -6.59 -6.03
N PHE A 55 5.13 -5.97 -6.18
CA PHE A 55 5.49 -4.72 -5.53
C PHE A 55 4.83 -3.48 -6.16
N GLN A 56 3.95 -3.65 -7.15
CA GLN A 56 3.45 -2.55 -7.95
C GLN A 56 2.40 -1.71 -7.18
N VAL A 57 2.71 -0.45 -6.94
CA VAL A 57 1.81 0.54 -6.33
C VAL A 57 2.05 1.90 -6.97
N GLN A 58 1.00 2.52 -7.50
CA GLN A 58 1.09 3.80 -8.23
C GLN A 58 0.15 4.88 -7.73
N SER A 59 -0.80 4.54 -6.85
CA SER A 59 -1.57 5.53 -6.12
C SER A 59 -1.96 5.01 -4.74
N LEU A 60 -2.18 5.94 -3.81
CA LEU A 60 -2.63 5.64 -2.45
C LEU A 60 -3.54 6.75 -1.96
N ARG A 61 -4.47 6.41 -1.07
CA ARG A 61 -5.33 7.38 -0.38
C ARG A 61 -5.52 6.97 1.07
N ARG A 62 -5.75 7.95 1.92
CA ARG A 62 -6.16 7.73 3.31
C ARG A 62 -7.61 7.26 3.36
N ILE A 63 -7.92 6.33 4.26
CA ILE A 63 -9.29 5.97 4.60
C ILE A 63 -9.79 7.03 5.59
N GLN A 64 -10.90 7.67 5.27
CA GLN A 64 -11.61 8.56 6.18
C GLN A 64 -12.74 7.75 6.82
N GLU A 65 -12.85 7.83 8.14
CA GLU A 65 -14.02 7.40 8.90
C GLU A 65 -15.08 8.50 8.91
#